data_AF-N9NP04-F1
#
_entry.id   AF-N9NP04-F1
#
_cell.length_a   1.000
_cell.length_b   1.000
_cell.length_c   1.000
_cell.angle_alpha   90.00
_cell.angle_beta   90.00
_cell.angle_gamma   90.00
#
_symmetry.space_group_name_H-M   'P 1'
#
loop_
_entity.id
_entity.type
_entity.pdbx_description
1 polymer ?
#
loop_
_entity_poly.entity_id
_entity_poly.type
_entity_poly.pdbx_seq_one_letter_code
_entity_poly.pdbx_strand_id
1 'polypeptide(L)'
;MYVLNTATQFAIVFSGIFLWVGMLTGVWKYYQIRQSELARAHYYVDIAHRSSLLYAPASLILAVLSYFTVLSDEIVLFCVIANLFFFAMSILMYILHGLLKDTTNQFKQPHKVGRLNLPAWCMTLMMLSLIIVELGATTVLLFGTIAQFLN
;
A
#
# COMPACT_ATOMS: atom_id res chain seq x y z
N MET A 1 12.76 12.88 25.80
CA MET A 1 13.03 12.42 24.42
C MET A 1 12.04 11.30 24.16
N TYR A 2 11.14 11.44 23.18
CA TYR A 2 10.19 10.37 22.87
C TYR A 2 10.95 9.20 22.24
N VAL A 3 10.92 8.02 22.89
CA VAL A 3 11.50 6.80 22.33
C VAL A 3 10.46 6.18 21.41
N LEU A 4 10.72 6.20 20.11
CA LEU A 4 9.85 5.59 19.11
C LEU A 4 10.15 4.09 19.04
N ASN A 5 9.13 3.24 19.12
CA ASN A 5 9.31 1.83 18.81
C ASN A 5 9.67 1.63 17.33
N THR A 6 10.30 0.50 17.03
CA THR A 6 10.78 0.18 15.68
C THR A 6 9.65 0.20 14.65
N ALA A 7 8.45 -0.25 15.03
CA ALA A 7 7.27 -0.23 14.18
C ALA A 7 6.90 1.20 13.73
N THR A 8 6.87 2.14 14.67
CA THR A 8 6.58 3.56 14.39
C THR A 8 7.62 4.15 13.45
N GLN A 9 8.91 3.83 13.65
CA GLN A 9 9.99 4.30 12.79
C GLN A 9 9.81 3.81 11.35
N PHE A 10 9.52 2.52 11.16
CA PHE A 10 9.23 1.96 9.84
C PHE A 10 8.02 2.62 9.18
N ALA A 11 6.93 2.79 9.92
CA ALA A 11 5.71 3.42 9.41
C ALA A 11 5.94 4.88 8.97
N ILE A 12 6.77 5.64 9.69
CA ILE A 12 7.15 7.01 9.30
C ILE A 12 7.99 6.99 8.02
N VAL A 13 9.02 6.14 7.96
CA VAL A 13 9.90 6.04 6.79
C VAL A 13 9.09 5.64 5.55
N PHE A 14 8.23 4.63 5.66
CA PHE A 14 7.39 4.19 4.54
C PHE A 14 6.34 5.24 4.15
N SER A 15 5.82 6.03 5.09
CA SER A 15 4.96 7.17 4.76
C SER A 15 5.67 8.14 3.81
N GLY A 16 6.92 8.49 4.12
CA GLY A 16 7.76 9.32 3.26
C GLY A 16 8.06 8.66 1.91
N ILE A 17 8.38 7.37 1.89
CA ILE A 17 8.63 6.61 0.65
C ILE A 17 7.39 6.61 -0.24
N PHE A 18 6.21 6.31 0.30
CA PHE A 18 4.97 6.29 -0.49
C PHE A 18 4.62 7.68 -1.03
N LEU A 19 4.84 8.74 -0.25
CA LEU A 19 4.67 10.11 -0.74
C LEU A 19 5.63 10.39 -1.91
N TRP A 20 6.89 10.00 -1.77
CA TRP A 20 7.92 10.21 -2.79
C TRP A 20 7.63 9.42 -4.07
N VAL A 21 7.22 8.15 -3.95
CA VAL A 21 6.76 7.33 -5.08
C VAL A 21 5.51 7.93 -5.74
N GLY A 22 4.58 8.47 -4.94
CA GLY A 22 3.43 9.21 -5.45
C GLY A 22 3.82 10.41 -6.30
N MET A 23 4.81 11.19 -5.86
CA MET A 23 5.31 12.32 -6.66
C MET A 23 5.99 11.87 -7.97
N LEU A 24 6.83 10.84 -7.92
CA LEU A 24 7.52 10.30 -9.11
C LEU A 24 6.55 9.72 -10.13
N THR A 25 5.57 8.94 -9.68
CA THR A 25 4.49 8.42 -10.54
C THR A 25 3.60 9.54 -11.08
N GLY A 26 3.48 10.66 -10.36
CA GLY A 26 2.84 11.88 -10.84
C GLY A 26 3.59 12.53 -12.01
N VAL A 27 4.92 12.60 -11.95
CA VAL A 27 5.76 13.05 -13.07
C VAL A 27 5.59 12.13 -14.28
N TRP A 28 5.62 10.81 -14.06
CA TRP A 28 5.38 9.83 -15.13
C TRP A 28 4.00 9.97 -15.77
N LYS A 29 2.96 10.15 -14.94
CA LYS A 29 1.58 10.41 -15.38
C LYS A 29 1.50 11.67 -16.25
N TYR A 30 2.11 12.77 -15.81
CA TYR A 30 2.13 14.03 -16.56
C TYR A 30 2.80 13.87 -17.92
N TYR A 31 3.93 13.17 -17.96
CA TYR A 31 4.64 12.87 -19.21
C TYR A 31 3.75 12.10 -20.20
N GLN A 32 3.02 11.08 -19.75
CA GLN A 32 2.10 10.34 -20.62
C GLN A 32 0.93 11.21 -21.12
N ILE A 33 0.34 12.02 -20.25
CA ILE A 33 -0.76 12.93 -20.61
C ILE A 33 -0.33 13.88 -21.74
N ARG A 34 0.87 14.47 -21.62
CA ARG A 34 1.43 15.40 -22.60
C ARG A 34 1.67 14.78 -23.98
N GLN A 35 1.87 13.47 -24.06
CA GLN A 35 2.17 12.75 -25.31
C GLN A 35 0.97 12.02 -25.89
N SER A 36 -0.14 11.94 -25.15
CA SER A 36 -1.34 11.24 -25.59
C SER A 36 -2.31 12.19 -26.30
N GLU A 37 -2.91 11.74 -27.40
CA GLU A 37 -3.95 12.50 -28.13
C GLU A 37 -5.17 12.81 -27.24
N LEU A 38 -5.50 11.91 -26.33
CA LEU A 38 -6.65 12.02 -25.42
C LEU A 38 -6.32 12.72 -24.10
N ALA A 39 -5.08 13.22 -23.92
CA ALA A 39 -4.60 13.80 -22.67
C ALA A 39 -4.82 12.90 -21.43
N ARG A 40 -4.55 11.58 -21.57
CA ARG A 40 -4.74 10.57 -20.52
C ARG A 40 -3.52 9.66 -20.39
N ALA A 41 -3.14 9.40 -19.14
CA ALA A 41 -2.17 8.36 -18.82
C ALA A 41 -2.82 6.98 -18.83
N HIS A 42 -1.99 5.93 -18.91
CA HIS A 42 -2.45 4.56 -18.75
C HIS A 42 -3.12 4.37 -17.37
N TYR A 43 -4.18 3.56 -17.32
CA TYR A 43 -5.04 3.40 -16.15
C TYR A 43 -4.25 3.06 -14.88
N TYR A 44 -3.32 2.11 -14.96
CA TYR A 44 -2.50 1.71 -13.81
C TYR A 44 -1.44 2.73 -13.39
N VAL A 45 -1.06 3.66 -14.26
CA VAL A 45 -0.18 4.78 -13.88
C VAL A 45 -0.96 5.78 -13.01
N ASP A 46 -2.22 6.05 -13.36
CA ASP A 46 -3.10 6.86 -12.52
C ASP A 46 -3.40 6.18 -11.18
N ILE A 47 -3.66 4.87 -11.18
CA ILE A 47 -3.85 4.11 -9.93
C ILE A 47 -2.58 4.13 -9.09
N ALA A 48 -1.41 3.81 -9.63
CA ALA A 48 -0.15 3.81 -8.88
C ALA A 48 0.06 5.15 -8.18
N HIS A 49 -0.12 6.26 -8.91
CA HIS A 49 -0.01 7.61 -8.36
C HIS A 49 -0.99 7.87 -7.21
N ARG A 50 -2.29 7.63 -7.42
CA ARG A 50 -3.31 7.89 -6.40
C ARG A 50 -3.11 7.01 -5.17
N SER A 51 -2.88 5.71 -5.37
CA SER A 51 -2.70 4.76 -4.29
C SER A 51 -1.48 5.10 -3.44
N SER A 52 -0.34 5.47 -4.05
CA SER A 52 0.83 5.92 -3.30
C SER A 52 0.55 7.16 -2.44
N LEU A 53 -0.20 8.14 -2.95
CA LEU A 53 -0.59 9.32 -2.17
C LEU A 53 -1.60 9.01 -1.05
N LEU A 54 -2.41 7.95 -1.17
CA LEU A 54 -3.32 7.50 -0.12
C LEU A 54 -2.61 6.62 0.93
N TYR A 55 -1.66 5.80 0.51
CA TYR A 55 -0.90 4.94 1.42
C TYR A 55 0.12 5.70 2.26
N ALA A 56 0.59 6.87 1.79
CA ALA A 56 1.45 7.75 2.58
C ALA A 56 0.80 8.19 3.92
N PRO A 57 -0.38 8.85 3.94
CA PRO A 57 -1.05 9.19 5.20
C PRO A 57 -1.57 7.96 5.93
N ALA A 58 -1.97 6.87 5.24
CA ALA A 58 -2.35 5.63 5.91
C ALA A 58 -1.18 5.04 6.73
N SER A 59 0.03 5.05 6.18
CA SER A 59 1.25 4.65 6.90
C SER A 59 1.50 5.53 8.12
N LEU A 60 1.20 6.82 8.04
CA LEU A 60 1.31 7.72 9.19
C LEU A 60 0.24 7.42 10.25
N ILE A 61 -0.98 7.04 9.86
CA ILE A 61 -2.01 6.57 10.80
C ILE A 61 -1.51 5.32 11.54
N LEU A 62 -0.90 4.36 10.84
CA LEU A 62 -0.27 3.19 11.48
C LEU A 62 0.85 3.59 12.44
N ALA A 63 1.65 4.61 12.11
CA ALA A 63 2.67 5.15 13.01
C ALA A 63 2.06 5.69 14.30
N VAL A 64 0.95 6.44 14.22
CA VAL A 64 0.26 6.97 15.40
C VAL A 64 -0.35 5.86 16.25
N LEU A 65 -1.01 4.88 15.63
CA LEU A 65 -1.60 3.74 16.35
C LEU A 65 -0.53 2.85 17.00
N SER A 66 0.60 2.64 16.33
CA SER A 66 1.72 1.88 16.88
C SER A 66 2.46 2.63 18.00
N TYR A 67 2.41 3.95 18.01
CA TYR A 67 3.02 4.77 19.05
C TYR A 67 2.16 4.83 20.32
N PHE A 68 0.85 5.04 20.16
CA PHE A 68 -0.08 5.06 21.28
C PHE A 68 -0.73 3.69 21.44
N THR A 69 -0.10 2.77 22.16
CA THR A 69 -0.63 1.41 22.32
C THR A 69 -0.15 0.74 23.59
N VAL A 70 -1.00 -0.11 24.18
CA VAL A 70 -0.63 -1.01 25.30
C VAL A 70 -0.02 -2.33 24.83
N LEU A 71 -0.01 -2.59 23.52
CA LEU A 71 0.45 -3.85 22.94
C LEU A 71 1.98 -3.99 23.03
N SER A 72 2.46 -5.24 22.98
CA SER A 72 3.90 -5.50 22.92
C SER A 72 4.52 -5.08 21.60
N ASP A 73 5.79 -4.69 21.62
CA ASP A 73 6.53 -4.24 20.44
C ASP A 73 6.52 -5.27 19.29
N GLU A 74 6.52 -6.56 19.60
CA GLU A 74 6.48 -7.64 18.61
C GLU A 74 5.17 -7.65 17.82
N ILE A 75 4.03 -7.55 18.52
CA ILE A 75 2.70 -7.54 17.90
C ILE A 75 2.55 -6.29 17.03
N VAL A 76 2.94 -5.14 17.59
CA VAL A 76 2.86 -3.86 16.90
C VAL A 76 3.72 -3.87 15.63
N LEU A 77 4.95 -4.37 15.73
CA LEU A 77 5.87 -4.50 14.59
C LEU A 77 5.29 -5.41 13.52
N PHE A 78 4.77 -6.58 13.88
CA PHE A 78 4.15 -7.49 12.94
C PHE A 78 2.97 -6.82 12.21
N CYS A 79 2.05 -6.19 12.95
CA CYS A 79 0.88 -5.53 12.39
C CYS A 79 1.25 -4.40 11.42
N VAL A 80 2.23 -3.58 11.77
CA VAL A 80 2.71 -2.49 10.90
C VAL A 80 3.37 -3.05 9.65
N ILE A 81 4.36 -3.94 9.79
CA ILE A 81 5.10 -4.49 8.65
C ILE A 81 4.18 -5.24 7.69
N ALA A 82 3.20 -5.99 8.20
CA ALA A 82 2.25 -6.72 7.38
C ALA A 82 1.42 -5.76 6.51
N ASN A 83 0.90 -4.65 7.06
CA ASN A 83 0.21 -3.62 6.27
C ASN A 83 1.13 -2.96 5.23
N LEU A 84 2.32 -2.53 5.66
CA LEU A 84 3.29 -1.87 4.76
C LEU A 84 3.69 -2.77 3.59
N PHE A 85 3.81 -4.07 3.82
CA PHE A 85 4.08 -5.06 2.79
C PHE A 85 2.98 -5.09 1.72
N PHE A 86 1.70 -5.18 2.10
CA PHE A 86 0.60 -5.20 1.14
C PHE A 86 0.43 -3.86 0.40
N PHE A 87 0.65 -2.73 1.08
CA PHE A 87 0.65 -1.42 0.42
C PHE A 87 1.75 -1.32 -0.64
N ALA A 88 2.98 -1.71 -0.27
CA ALA A 88 4.13 -1.68 -1.18
C ALA A 88 3.95 -2.63 -2.36
N MET A 89 3.48 -3.86 -2.11
CA MET A 89 3.22 -4.84 -3.16
C MET A 89 2.14 -4.37 -4.12
N SER A 90 1.05 -3.78 -3.62
CA SER A 90 -0.01 -3.21 -4.47
C SER A 90 0.52 -2.10 -5.38
N ILE A 91 1.27 -1.13 -4.82
CA ILE A 91 1.89 -0.06 -5.61
C ILE A 91 2.82 -0.64 -6.69
N LEU A 92 3.66 -1.61 -6.32
CA LEU A 92 4.60 -2.23 -7.24
C LEU A 92 3.88 -2.90 -8.41
N MET A 93 2.79 -3.62 -8.14
CA MET A 93 1.98 -4.27 -9.17
C MET A 93 1.33 -3.24 -10.11
N TYR A 94 0.85 -2.12 -9.58
CA TYR A 94 0.30 -1.04 -10.42
C TYR A 94 1.37 -0.38 -11.28
N ILE A 95 2.57 -0.15 -10.75
CA ILE A 95 3.70 0.35 -11.55
C ILE A 95 4.03 -0.66 -12.66
N LEU A 96 4.09 -1.96 -12.33
CA LEU A 96 4.38 -3.02 -13.30
C LEU A 96 3.35 -3.04 -14.43
N HIS A 97 2.05 -3.01 -14.11
CA HIS A 97 0.99 -2.94 -15.13
C HIS A 97 1.01 -1.62 -15.92
N GLY A 98 1.42 -0.51 -15.29
CA GLY A 98 1.64 0.76 -15.98
C GLY A 98 2.78 0.71 -17.00
N LEU A 99 3.86 -0.02 -16.69
CA LEU A 99 5.03 -0.22 -17.57
C LEU A 99 4.72 -1.20 -18.70
N LEU A 100 4.12 -2.34 -18.36
CA LEU A 100 3.82 -3.42 -19.30
C LEU A 100 2.62 -3.11 -20.20
N LYS A 101 1.69 -2.25 -19.74
CA LYS A 101 0.43 -1.93 -20.42
C LYS A 101 -0.32 -3.20 -20.86
N ASP A 102 -0.24 -4.23 -20.02
CA ASP A 102 -0.71 -5.59 -20.28
C ASP A 102 -2.18 -5.80 -19.95
N THR A 103 -2.73 -4.97 -19.05
CA THR A 103 -4.14 -5.01 -18.68
C THR A 103 -4.66 -3.64 -18.27
N THR A 104 -5.98 -3.47 -18.40
CA THR A 104 -6.75 -2.37 -17.80
C THR A 104 -7.61 -2.83 -16.62
N ASN A 105 -7.69 -4.14 -16.39
CA ASN A 105 -8.41 -4.75 -15.27
C ASN A 105 -7.71 -6.05 -14.84
N GLN A 106 -7.03 -6.01 -13.70
CA GLN A 106 -6.20 -7.10 -13.19
C GLN A 106 -7.03 -8.32 -12.82
N PHE A 107 -8.33 -8.16 -12.53
CA PHE A 107 -9.26 -9.24 -12.16
C PHE A 107 -9.95 -9.88 -13.37
N LYS A 108 -9.75 -9.35 -14.58
CA LYS A 108 -10.31 -9.94 -15.79
C LYS A 108 -9.53 -11.21 -16.13
N GLN A 109 -10.25 -12.31 -16.36
CA GLN A 109 -9.63 -13.56 -16.80
C GLN A 109 -9.30 -13.55 -18.30
N PRO A 110 -8.18 -14.18 -18.72
CA PRO A 110 -7.12 -14.72 -17.87
C PRO A 110 -6.32 -13.61 -17.18
N HIS A 111 -5.94 -13.83 -15.92
CA HIS A 111 -5.13 -12.87 -15.16
C HIS A 111 -3.75 -12.82 -15.81
N LYS A 112 -3.28 -11.62 -16.18
CA LYS A 112 -2.02 -11.44 -16.91
C LYS A 112 -1.07 -10.58 -16.10
N VAL A 113 0.20 -10.98 -16.11
CA VAL A 113 1.34 -10.12 -15.77
C VAL A 113 2.33 -10.23 -16.93
N GLY A 114 2.34 -9.22 -17.78
CA GLY A 114 3.06 -9.22 -19.05
C GLY A 114 2.57 -10.34 -19.98
N ARG A 115 3.45 -11.32 -20.24
CA ARG A 115 3.14 -12.50 -21.06
C ARG A 115 2.68 -13.71 -20.24
N LEU A 116 2.78 -13.65 -18.91
CA LEU A 116 2.44 -14.75 -18.03
C LEU A 116 0.95 -14.73 -17.71
N ASN A 117 0.30 -15.89 -17.82
CA ASN A 117 -1.05 -16.09 -17.33
C ASN A 117 -0.97 -16.65 -15.90
N LEU A 118 -1.50 -15.90 -14.94
CA LEU A 118 -1.60 -16.34 -13.56
C LEU A 118 -2.84 -17.21 -13.36
N PRO A 119 -2.72 -18.31 -12.58
CA PRO A 119 -3.89 -19.08 -12.17
C PRO A 119 -4.88 -18.22 -11.39
N ALA A 120 -6.18 -18.42 -11.61
CA ALA A 120 -7.22 -17.64 -10.95
C ALA A 120 -7.17 -17.78 -9.41
N TRP A 121 -6.77 -18.94 -8.89
CA TRP A 121 -6.66 -19.18 -7.45
C TRP A 121 -5.60 -18.31 -6.78
N CYS A 122 -4.51 -17.95 -7.48
CA CYS A 122 -3.47 -17.08 -6.94
C CYS A 122 -4.03 -15.70 -6.59
N MET A 123 -4.86 -15.15 -7.47
CA MET A 123 -5.47 -13.83 -7.27
C MET A 123 -6.48 -13.85 -6.13
N THR A 124 -7.30 -14.90 -6.04
CA THR A 124 -8.22 -15.07 -4.91
C THR A 124 -7.47 -15.17 -3.59
N LEU A 125 -6.40 -15.98 -3.53
CA LEU A 125 -5.60 -16.14 -2.32
C LEU A 125 -4.96 -14.81 -1.91
N MET A 126 -4.35 -14.09 -2.86
CA MET A 126 -3.74 -12.79 -2.61
C MET A 126 -4.75 -11.78 -2.05
N MET A 127 -5.95 -11.69 -2.63
CA MET A 127 -6.99 -10.78 -2.15
C MET A 127 -7.50 -11.15 -0.77
N LEU A 128 -7.71 -12.43 -0.49
CA LEU A 128 -8.13 -12.88 0.84
C LEU A 128 -7.05 -12.60 1.89
N SER A 129 -5.78 -12.87 1.56
CA SER A 129 -4.65 -12.54 2.44
C SER A 129 -4.58 -11.04 2.71
N LEU A 130 -4.72 -10.20 1.69
CA LEU A 130 -4.73 -8.74 1.83
C LEU A 130 -5.86 -8.30 2.77
N ILE A 131 -7.09 -8.76 2.55
CA ILE A 131 -8.25 -8.41 3.38
C ILE A 131 -8.02 -8.80 4.84
N ILE A 132 -7.60 -10.03 5.09
CA ILE A 132 -7.38 -10.54 6.45
C ILE A 132 -6.28 -9.75 7.14
N VAL A 133 -5.19 -9.47 6.44
CA VAL A 133 -4.03 -8.77 7.02
C VAL A 133 -4.34 -7.31 7.27
N GLU A 134 -4.81 -6.57 6.26
CA GLU A 134 -5.01 -5.12 6.41
C GLU A 134 -6.10 -4.81 7.44
N LEU A 135 -7.25 -5.49 7.37
CA LEU A 135 -8.33 -5.28 8.35
C LEU A 135 -7.94 -5.83 9.72
N GLY A 136 -7.38 -7.04 9.78
CA GLY A 136 -7.04 -7.70 11.04
C GLY A 136 -5.95 -6.96 11.81
N ALA A 137 -4.81 -6.67 11.16
CA ALA A 137 -3.69 -5.99 11.81
C ALA A 137 -4.06 -4.55 12.22
N THR A 138 -4.81 -3.83 11.39
CA THR A 138 -5.28 -2.48 11.75
C THR A 138 -6.27 -2.54 12.92
N THR A 139 -7.14 -3.55 12.97
CA THR A 139 -8.07 -3.76 14.10
C THR A 139 -7.31 -4.00 15.40
N VAL A 140 -6.27 -4.84 15.38
CA VAL A 140 -5.42 -5.09 16.55
C VAL A 140 -4.77 -3.79 17.04
N LEU A 141 -4.17 -3.01 16.14
CA LEU A 141 -3.56 -1.72 16.48
C LEU A 141 -4.59 -0.74 17.08
N LEU A 142 -5.78 -0.65 16.49
CA LEU A 142 -6.87 0.19 17.01
C LEU A 142 -7.29 -0.22 18.41
N PHE A 143 -7.47 -1.52 18.68
CA PHE A 143 -7.78 -2.00 20.03
C PHE A 143 -6.69 -1.64 21.03
N GLY A 144 -5.41 -1.79 20.64
CA GLY A 144 -4.27 -1.39 21.46
C GLY A 144 -4.28 0.09 21.82
N THR A 145 -4.59 0.96 20.86
CA THR A 145 -4.70 2.41 21.09
C THR A 145 -5.91 2.78 21.93
N ILE A 146 -7.08 2.18 21.68
CA ILE A 146 -8.28 2.43 22.47
C ILE A 146 -8.05 2.02 23.93
N ALA A 147 -7.47 0.85 24.16
CA ALA A 147 -7.14 0.40 25.51
C ALA A 147 -6.12 1.33 26.21
N GLN A 148 -5.16 1.89 25.48
CA GLN A 148 -4.21 2.86 26.01
C GLN A 148 -4.88 4.16 26.48
N PHE A 149 -5.95 4.61 25.81
CA PHE A 149 -6.64 5.86 26.15
C PHE A 149 -7.74 5.69 27.20
N LEU A 150 -8.23 4.47 27.40
CA LEU A 150 -9.21 4.17 28.45
C LEU A 150 -8.57 3.90 29.82
N ASN A 151 -7.26 3.64 29.85
CA ASN A 151 -6.46 3.52 31.08
C ASN A 151 -5.94 4.89 31.53
#